data_AF-A0A0E0F826-F1
#
_entry.id   AF-A0A0E0F826-F1
#
_cell.length_a   1.000
_cell.length_b   1.000
_cell.length_c   1.000
_cell.angle_alpha   90.00
_cell.angle_beta   90.00
_cell.angle_gamma   90.00
#
_symmetry.space_group_name_H-M   'P 1'
#
loop_
_entity.id
_entity.type
_entity.pdbx_description
1 polymer ?
#
loop_
_entity_poly.entity_id
_entity_poly.type
_entity_poly.pdbx_seq_one_letter_code
_entity_poly.pdbx_strand_id
1 'polypeptide(L)' 'MSMPTFHLAPDLAVSRLCFGTMTMGEQSRLPESLRLLDAAFDAGVNFFDSAEMYYYAPLPIPPPHILSFPLNTPG' A
#
# COMPACT_ATOMS: atom_id res chain seq x y z
N MET A 1 18.88 -16.09 6.63
CA MET A 1 18.79 -16.23 5.16
C MET A 1 18.85 -14.85 4.55
N SER A 2 19.56 -14.68 3.42
CA SER A 2 19.51 -13.42 2.64
C SER A 2 18.16 -13.30 1.93
N MET A 3 17.54 -12.12 1.98
CA MET A 3 16.38 -11.77 1.15
C MET A 3 16.77 -11.86 -0.33
N PRO A 4 16.06 -12.63 -1.19
CA PRO A 4 16.39 -12.65 -2.61
C PRO A 4 15.89 -11.37 -3.30
N THR A 5 16.61 -10.92 -4.33
CA THR A 5 16.30 -9.72 -5.09
C THR A 5 16.06 -10.02 -6.58
N PHE A 6 15.39 -9.10 -7.28
CA PHE A 6 15.24 -9.11 -8.72
C PHE A 6 15.33 -7.68 -9.28
N HIS A 7 15.65 -7.55 -10.56
CA HIS A 7 15.71 -6.25 -11.23
C HIS A 7 14.32 -5.83 -11.70
N LEU A 8 13.75 -4.80 -11.09
CA LEU A 8 12.51 -4.16 -11.55
C LEU A 8 12.79 -3.24 -12.76
N ALA A 9 13.98 -2.64 -12.80
CA ALA A 9 14.53 -1.86 -13.90
C ALA A 9 16.05 -2.13 -14.02
N PRO A 10 16.72 -1.72 -15.11
CA PRO A 10 18.15 -2.03 -15.35
C PRO A 10 19.08 -1.72 -14.15
N ASP A 11 18.80 -0.65 -13.41
CA ASP A 11 19.59 -0.22 -12.26
C ASP A 11 18.81 -0.26 -10.92
N LEU A 12 17.71 -1.02 -10.88
CA LEU A 12 16.84 -1.09 -9.71
C LEU A 12 16.62 -2.54 -9.27
N ALA A 13 17.47 -3.00 -8.35
CA ALA A 13 17.34 -4.30 -7.69
C ALA A 13 16.46 -4.17 -6.43
N VAL A 14 15.31 -4.84 -6.45
CA VAL A 14 14.32 -4.82 -5.37
C VAL A 14 14.18 -6.20 -4.73
N SER A 15 13.77 -6.23 -3.48
CA SER A 15 13.47 -7.46 -2.75
C SER A 15 12.29 -8.19 -3.39
N ARG A 16 12.34 -9.53 -3.37
CA ARG A 16 11.24 -10.38 -3.89
C ARG A 16 9.90 -10.14 -3.21
N LEU A 17 9.92 -9.67 -1.97
CA LEU A 17 8.73 -9.24 -1.24
C LEU A 17 8.69 -7.71 -1.21
N CYS A 18 7.50 -7.15 -1.39
CA CYS A 18 7.20 -5.73 -1.23
C CYS A 18 6.41 -5.53 0.07
N PHE A 19 6.69 -4.45 0.78
CA PHE A 19 5.96 -4.05 1.98
C PHE A 19 4.93 -2.96 1.63
N GLY A 20 3.64 -3.29 1.70
CA GLY A 20 2.55 -2.35 1.47
C GLY A 20 2.18 -1.54 2.70
N THR A 21 1.84 -0.25 2.50
CA THR A 21 1.56 0.71 3.59
C THR A 21 0.09 1.08 3.75
N MET A 22 -0.83 0.35 3.10
CA MET A 22 -2.26 0.68 3.07
C MET A 22 -2.92 0.80 4.45
N THR A 23 -2.47 0.03 5.45
CA THR A 23 -3.05 0.05 6.80
C THR A 23 -2.46 1.14 7.70
N MET A 24 -1.37 1.79 7.28
CA MET A 24 -0.65 2.78 8.08
C MET A 24 -1.42 4.10 8.09
N GLY A 25 -1.73 4.61 9.29
CA GLY A 25 -2.43 5.88 9.48
C GLY A 25 -3.85 5.73 10.01
N GLU A 26 -4.54 4.64 9.66
CA GLU A 26 -5.89 4.34 10.17
C GLU A 26 -5.87 3.14 11.13
N GLN A 27 -5.50 1.96 10.63
CA GLN A 27 -5.51 0.71 11.40
C GLN A 27 -4.24 0.54 12.24
N SER A 28 -3.08 0.92 11.68
CA SER A 28 -1.80 0.94 12.39
C SER A 28 -1.41 2.38 12.71
N ARG A 29 -1.24 2.68 14.01
CA ARG A 29 -0.79 4.00 14.47
C ARG A 29 0.71 4.20 14.21
N LEU A 30 1.15 5.45 14.14
CA LEU A 30 2.55 5.81 13.82
C LEU A 30 3.62 4.97 14.56
N PRO A 31 3.56 4.75 15.89
CA PRO A 31 4.61 3.97 16.57
C PRO A 31 4.64 2.50 16.16
N GLU A 32 3.51 1.93 15.77
CA GLU A 32 3.43 0.54 15.29
C GLU A 32 3.90 0.46 13.84
N SER A 33 3.46 1.39 13.00
CA SER A 33 3.90 1.49 11.61
C SER A 33 5.41 1.60 11.50
N LEU A 34 6.05 2.43 12.34
CA LEU A 34 7.51 2.56 12.37
C LEU A 34 8.19 1.24 12.76
N ARG A 35 7.69 0.52 13.77
CA ARG A 35 8.24 -0.79 14.14
C ARG A 35 8.10 -1.82 13.02
N LEU A 36 7.00 -1.78 12.27
CA LEU A 36 6.80 -2.68 11.12
C LEU A 36 7.77 -2.36 9.98
N LEU A 37 8.04 -1.09 9.73
CA LEU A 37 9.04 -0.65 8.75
C LEU A 37 10.46 -1.08 9.17
N ASP A 38 10.82 -0.90 10.44
CA ASP A 38 12.11 -1.34 10.99
C ASP A 38 12.27 -2.86 10.84
N ALA A 39 11.25 -3.63 11.22
CA ALA A 39 11.26 -5.09 11.10
C ALA A 39 11.36 -5.57 9.65
N ALA A 40 10.68 -4.88 8.72
CA ALA A 40 10.77 -5.17 7.29
C ALA A 40 12.17 -4.90 6.74
N PHE A 41 12.77 -3.77 7.14
CA PHE A 41 14.12 -3.40 6.75
C PHE A 41 15.16 -4.38 7.29
N ASP A 42 15.06 -4.76 8.57
CA ASP A 42 15.95 -5.75 9.20
C ASP A 42 15.84 -7.14 8.55
N ALA A 43 14.66 -7.48 8.02
CA ALA A 43 14.44 -8.70 7.25
C ALA A 43 15.03 -8.65 5.82
N GLY A 44 15.50 -7.49 5.37
CA GLY A 44 16.09 -7.26 4.06
C GLY A 44 15.11 -6.74 2.99
N VAL A 45 13.94 -6.23 3.37
CA VAL A 45 13.02 -5.54 2.45
C VAL A 45 13.61 -4.18 2.06
N ASN A 46 13.65 -3.92 0.77
CA ASN A 46 14.00 -2.61 0.22
C ASN A 46 12.91 -2.06 -0.72
N PHE A 47 11.81 -2.79 -0.91
CA PHE A 47 10.70 -2.39 -1.77
C PHE A 47 9.47 -2.08 -0.92
N PHE A 48 9.06 -0.81 -0.92
CA PHE A 48 7.92 -0.31 -0.17
C PHE A 48 6.90 0.30 -1.13
N ASP A 49 5.63 -0.05 -0.92
CA ASP A 49 4.50 0.39 -1.72
C ASP A 49 3.62 1.35 -0.91
N SER A 50 3.36 2.51 -1.48
CA SER A 50 2.57 3.58 -0.87
C SER A 50 1.85 4.39 -1.95
N ALA A 51 0.73 4.99 -1.58
CA ALA A 51 -0.03 5.88 -2.43
C ALA A 51 -0.68 7.00 -1.61
N GLU A 52 -0.87 8.16 -2.22
CA GLU A 52 -1.58 9.30 -1.60
C GLU A 52 -2.99 8.93 -1.12
N MET A 53 -3.63 7.99 -1.83
CA MET A 53 -4.97 7.49 -1.51
C MET A 53 -5.01 6.52 -0.33
N TYR A 54 -3.88 6.03 0.18
CA TYR A 54 -3.87 5.06 1.29
C TYR A 54 -4.31 5.68 2.62
N TYR A 55 -4.15 7.00 2.79
CA TYR A 55 -4.83 7.72 3.89
C TYR A 55 -6.36 7.63 3.79
N TYR A 56 -6.90 7.35 2.61
CA TYR A 56 -8.33 7.33 2.29
C TYR A 56 -8.89 5.93 1.96
N ALA A 57 -8.08 4.86 1.96
CA ALA A 57 -8.47 3.56 1.40
C ALA A 57 -8.50 2.38 2.43
N PRO A 58 -9.66 1.70 2.63
CA PRO A 58 -11.00 2.16 2.27
C PRO A 58 -12.03 2.03 3.42
N LEU A 59 -12.81 3.10 3.60
CA LEU A 59 -14.22 2.93 3.92
C LEU A 59 -14.79 1.85 2.98
N PRO A 60 -15.64 0.92 3.48
CA PRO A 60 -16.08 -0.24 2.72
C PRO A 60 -16.57 0.19 1.34
N ILE A 61 -16.02 -0.44 0.30
CA ILE A 61 -16.50 -0.28 -1.07
C ILE A 61 -18.02 -0.49 -0.99
N PRO A 62 -18.88 0.53 -1.24
CA PRO A 62 -20.30 0.27 -1.27
C PRO A 62 -20.55 -0.78 -2.36
N PRO A 63 -21.48 -1.72 -2.14
CA PRO A 63 -21.79 -2.74 -3.12
C PRO A 63 -22.04 -2.09 -4.51
N PRO A 64 -21.83 -2.81 -5.62
CA PRO A 64 -21.77 -2.27 -6.99
C PRO A 64 -23.04 -1.55 -7.50
N HIS A 65 -24.01 -1.27 -6.63
CA HIS A 65 -25.21 -0.50 -6.89
C HIS A 65 -25.00 1.03 -6.86
N ILE A 66 -23.81 1.54 -6.51
CA ILE A 66 -23.48 2.98 -6.49
C ILE A 66 -22.46 3.36 -7.60
N LEU A 67 -22.45 2.62 -8.70
CA LEU A 67 -21.93 3.12 -10.00
C LEU A 67 -23.03 3.27 -11.05
N SER A 68 -24.29 3.34 -10.61
CA SER A 68 -25.30 4.08 -11.37
C SER A 68 -25.04 5.57 -11.15
N PHE A 69 -24.11 6.12 -11.94
CA PHE A 69 -24.25 7.51 -12.39
C PHE A 69 -25.73 7.72 -12.70
N PRO A 70 -26.42 8.73 -12.10
CA PRO A 70 -27.70 9.13 -12.65
C PRO A 70 -27.40 9.75 -14.02
N LEU A 71 -27.51 8.95 -15.08
CA LEU A 71 -28.03 9.49 -16.33
C LEU A 71 -29.40 10.08 -15.97
N ASN A 72 -29.56 11.40 -16.16
CA ASN A 72 -30.67 12.31 -15.78
C ASN A 72 -30.69 12.77 -14.31
N THR A 73 -30.79 14.06 -13.92
CA THR A 73 -31.11 15.40 -14.51
C THR A 73 -31.07 16.42 -13.33
N PRO A 74 -31.23 17.78 -13.44
CA PRO A 74 -31.58 18.63 -14.59
C PRO A 74 -30.72 19.90 -14.80
N GLY A 75 -30.73 20.39 -16.03
CA GLY A 75 -30.44 21.74 -16.49
C GLY A 75 -31.13 21.95 -17.83
#